data_AF-A0A183IRE7-F1
#
_entry.id   AF-A0A183IRE7-F1
#
_cell.length_a   1.000
_cell.length_b   1.000
_cell.length_c   1.000
_cell.angle_alpha   90.00
_cell.angle_beta   90.00
_cell.angle_gamma   90.00
#
_symmetry.space_group_name_H-M   'P 1'
#
loop_
_entity.id
_entity.type
_entity.pdbx_description
1 polymer ?
#
loop_
_entity_poly.entity_id
_entity_poly.type
_entity_poly.pdbx_seq_one_letter_code
_entity_poly.pdbx_strand_id
1 'polypeptide(L)'
;MFPTIRVTFSGCDPETKYFVLVDIVPLDSKRYRYAYHRSCWLVAGKADQPTPTRIFVHPDSPFTGEQLCKQVITFEKLKLTNSEMDKHGHVILNSMHKYQPRIHLTAFQTEEFKTFIFPETQFTAVTAYQNQLITKLKIDSNPFAKGFRDSTRISEYER
;
A
#
# COMPACT_ATOMS: atom_id res chain seq x y z
N MET A 1 -0.64 -4.01 4.73
CA MET A 1 -1.16 -4.11 3.34
C MET A 1 -0.82 -5.47 2.75
N PHE A 2 -1.49 -5.93 1.68
CA PHE A 2 -1.04 -7.10 0.90
C PHE A 2 -1.18 -6.84 -0.61
N PRO A 3 -0.20 -7.19 -1.47
CA PRO A 3 1.16 -7.57 -1.11
C PRO A 3 1.85 -6.50 -0.24
N THR A 4 2.80 -6.93 0.57
CA THR A 4 3.60 -6.00 1.39
C THR A 4 4.56 -5.23 0.48
N ILE A 5 4.67 -3.91 0.67
CA ILE A 5 5.68 -3.12 -0.03
C ILE A 5 7.06 -3.53 0.50
N ARG A 6 7.93 -3.93 -0.42
CA ARG A 6 9.30 -4.39 -0.16
C ARG A 6 10.24 -3.73 -1.14
N VAL A 7 11.33 -3.14 -0.65
CA VAL A 7 12.30 -2.45 -1.49
C VAL A 7 13.73 -2.74 -1.07
N THR A 8 14.63 -2.65 -2.04
CA THR A 8 16.08 -2.68 -1.86
C THR A 8 16.65 -1.37 -2.36
N PHE A 9 17.69 -0.89 -1.69
CA PHE A 9 18.39 0.32 -2.10
C PHE A 9 19.80 -0.04 -2.57
N SER A 10 20.38 0.80 -3.42
CA SER A 10 21.77 0.66 -3.87
C SER A 10 22.37 2.05 -4.08
N GLY A 11 23.70 2.16 -3.99
CA GLY A 11 24.40 3.43 -4.17
C GLY A 11 24.21 4.43 -3.02
N CYS A 12 23.84 3.97 -1.82
CA CYS A 12 23.84 4.79 -0.62
C CYS A 12 25.27 4.93 -0.07
N ASP A 13 25.60 6.08 0.50
CA ASP A 13 26.86 6.28 1.22
C ASP A 13 26.87 5.43 2.50
N PRO A 14 27.81 4.47 2.67
CA PRO A 14 27.83 3.52 3.77
C PRO A 14 27.72 4.14 5.17
N GLU A 15 28.37 5.29 5.38
CA GLU A 15 28.49 5.94 6.70
C GLU A 15 27.33 6.90 7.00
N THR A 16 26.56 7.29 5.97
CA THR A 16 25.44 8.19 6.13
C THR A 16 24.23 7.45 6.71
N LYS A 17 23.54 8.08 7.66
CA LYS A 17 22.26 7.60 8.19
C LYS A 17 21.09 8.12 7.35
N TYR A 18 20.14 7.24 7.07
CA TYR A 18 18.99 7.52 6.23
C TYR A 18 17.68 7.14 6.91
N PHE A 19 16.64 7.94 6.73
CA PHE A 19 15.28 7.57 7.01
C PHE A 19 14.60 7.06 5.75
N VAL A 20 13.86 5.97 5.90
CA VAL A 20 13.00 5.42 4.85
C VAL A 20 11.55 5.60 5.29
N LEU A 21 10.75 6.22 4.43
CA LEU A 21 9.35 6.53 4.71
C LEU A 21 8.46 6.27 3.51
N VAL A 22 7.17 6.08 3.77
CA VAL A 22 6.14 5.90 2.75
C VAL A 22 5.04 6.92 2.98
N ASP A 23 4.63 7.58 1.92
CA ASP A 23 3.32 8.23 1.86
C ASP A 23 2.44 7.57 0.81
N ILE A 24 1.14 7.87 0.88
CA ILE A 24 0.16 7.33 -0.06
C ILE A 24 -0.69 8.51 -0.53
N VAL A 25 -0.52 8.89 -1.80
CA VAL A 25 -1.18 10.07 -2.38
C VAL A 25 -2.33 9.68 -3.29
N PRO A 26 -3.40 10.49 -3.38
CA PRO A 26 -4.48 10.25 -4.33
C PRO A 26 -3.96 10.35 -5.76
N LEU A 27 -4.39 9.42 -6.63
CA LEU A 27 -3.98 9.38 -8.03
C LEU A 27 -4.75 10.41 -8.87
N ASP A 28 -6.01 10.68 -8.51
CA ASP A 28 -6.87 11.65 -9.15
C ASP A 28 -7.93 12.18 -8.17
N SER A 29 -8.69 13.19 -8.62
CA SER A 29 -9.80 13.78 -7.85
C SER A 29 -11.15 13.14 -8.20
N LYS A 30 -11.20 11.81 -8.36
CA LYS A 30 -12.43 11.07 -8.72
C LYS A 30 -12.77 10.01 -7.67
N ARG A 31 -14.07 9.84 -7.45
CA ARG A 31 -14.62 8.70 -6.72
C ARG A 31 -15.07 7.63 -7.69
N TYR A 32 -14.82 6.37 -7.35
CA TYR A 32 -15.07 5.23 -8.22
C TYR A 32 -16.22 4.34 -7.71
N ARG A 33 -16.77 3.54 -8.62
CA ARG A 33 -17.66 2.41 -8.31
C ARG A 33 -17.31 1.24 -9.21
N TYR A 34 -17.54 0.02 -8.72
CA TYR A 34 -17.35 -1.18 -9.54
C TYR A 34 -18.66 -1.55 -10.24
N ALA A 35 -18.62 -1.72 -11.56
CA ALA A 35 -19.75 -2.15 -12.36
C ALA A 35 -19.67 -3.66 -12.60
N TYR A 36 -20.38 -4.43 -11.77
CA TYR A 36 -20.32 -5.90 -11.77
C TYR A 36 -20.65 -6.54 -13.13
N HIS A 37 -21.68 -6.05 -13.82
CA HIS A 37 -22.08 -6.55 -15.14
C HIS A 37 -21.03 -6.35 -16.26
N ARG A 38 -20.05 -5.47 -16.04
CA ARG A 38 -18.94 -5.19 -16.98
C ARG A 38 -17.58 -5.56 -16.42
N SER A 39 -17.52 -6.06 -15.18
CA SER A 39 -16.27 -6.33 -14.45
C SER A 39 -15.24 -5.20 -14.54
N CYS A 40 -15.67 -3.94 -14.38
CA CYS A 40 -14.79 -2.78 -14.51
C CYS A 40 -15.07 -1.68 -13.48
N TRP A 41 -14.07 -0.83 -13.25
CA TRP A 41 -14.17 0.38 -12.44
C TRP A 41 -14.69 1.54 -13.29
N LEU A 42 -15.72 2.23 -12.81
CA LEU A 42 -16.28 3.42 -13.44
C LEU A 42 -16.16 4.62 -12.50
N VAL A 43 -16.05 5.82 -13.08
CA VAL A 43 -16.14 7.06 -12.32
C VAL A 43 -17.59 7.22 -11.82
N ALA A 44 -17.74 7.39 -10.51
CA ALA A 44 -19.01 7.62 -9.85
C ALA A 44 -19.28 9.12 -9.62
N GLY A 45 -18.23 9.92 -9.44
CA GLY A 45 -18.34 11.35 -9.18
C GLY A 45 -17.00 12.00 -8.85
N LYS A 46 -17.08 13.21 -8.27
CA LYS A 46 -15.91 13.91 -7.71
C LYS A 46 -15.40 13.16 -6.46
N ALA A 47 -14.10 13.30 -6.18
CA ALA A 47 -13.53 12.76 -4.94
C ALA A 47 -14.19 13.36 -3.70
N ASP A 48 -14.23 12.56 -2.63
CA ASP A 48 -14.59 13.03 -1.29
C ASP A 48 -13.49 13.98 -0.76
N GLN A 49 -13.75 14.68 0.35
CA GLN A 49 -12.77 15.61 0.92
C GLN A 49 -11.44 14.88 1.25
N PRO A 50 -10.28 15.45 0.91
CA PRO A 50 -9.00 14.81 1.14
C PRO A 50 -8.74 14.64 2.64
N THR A 51 -8.29 13.46 3.04
CA THR A 51 -7.87 13.17 4.40
C THR A 51 -6.50 13.80 4.68
N PRO A 52 -6.19 14.16 5.94
CA PRO A 52 -4.84 14.61 6.30
C PRO A 52 -3.80 13.59 5.86
N THR A 53 -2.82 14.03 5.07
CA THR A 53 -1.74 13.15 4.61
C THR A 53 -0.90 12.71 5.81
N ARG A 54 -0.76 11.40 5.98
CA ARG A 54 0.10 10.81 7.01
C ARG A 54 1.26 10.09 6.35
N ILE A 55 2.45 10.39 6.84
CA ILE A 55 3.69 9.74 6.46
C ILE A 55 3.92 8.59 7.43
N PHE A 56 4.18 7.41 6.90
CA PHE A 56 4.65 6.27 7.68
C PHE A 56 6.17 6.20 7.60
N VAL A 57 6.84 6.46 8.73
CA VAL A 57 8.29 6.25 8.85
C VAL A 57 8.54 4.78 9.17
N HIS A 58 9.49 4.14 8.47
CA HIS A 58 9.85 2.77 8.77
C HIS A 58 10.36 2.67 10.22
N PRO A 59 9.83 1.76 11.07
CA PRO A 59 10.13 1.73 12.51
C PRO A 59 11.61 1.57 12.85
N ASP A 60 12.35 0.88 12.00
CA ASP A 60 13.80 0.66 12.20
C ASP A 60 14.66 1.81 11.63
N SER A 61 14.05 2.90 11.14
CA SER A 61 14.79 4.09 10.75
C SER A 61 15.35 4.82 11.99
N PRO A 62 16.54 5.43 11.90
CA PRO A 62 17.38 5.53 10.71
C PRO A 62 18.25 4.28 10.47
N PHE A 63 18.51 3.98 9.20
CA PHE A 63 19.44 2.95 8.74
C PHE A 63 20.77 3.56 8.30
N THR A 64 21.89 2.84 8.42
CA THR A 64 23.11 3.22 7.69
C THR A 64 22.96 2.89 6.21
N GLY A 65 23.69 3.59 5.33
CA GLY A 65 23.69 3.28 3.89
C GLY A 65 24.16 1.85 3.60
N GLU A 66 25.09 1.33 4.41
CA GLU A 66 25.52 -0.06 4.34
C GLU A 66 24.37 -1.05 4.63
N GLN A 67 23.58 -0.79 5.69
CA GLN A 67 22.41 -1.61 6.01
C GLN A 67 21.38 -1.59 4.88
N LEU A 68 21.08 -0.40 4.33
CA LEU A 68 20.12 -0.24 3.24
C LEU A 68 20.49 -1.02 1.98
N CYS A 69 21.79 -1.09 1.67
CA CYS A 69 22.28 -1.81 0.50
C CYS A 69 22.34 -3.34 0.70
N LYS A 70 22.36 -3.83 1.94
CA LYS A 70 22.52 -5.26 2.26
C LYS A 70 21.20 -6.00 2.48
N GLN A 71 20.09 -5.30 2.71
CA GLN A 71 18.84 -5.94 3.10
C GLN A 71 17.61 -5.44 2.33
N VAL A 72 16.53 -6.22 2.42
CA VAL A 72 15.22 -5.82 1.91
C VAL A 72 14.46 -5.09 3.02
N ILE A 73 14.10 -3.84 2.78
CA ILE A 73 13.26 -3.04 3.68
C ILE A 73 11.79 -3.39 3.42
N THR A 74 11.05 -3.75 4.47
CA THR A 74 9.69 -4.30 4.37
C THR A 74 8.69 -3.54 5.22
N PHE A 75 7.65 -2.97 4.61
CA PHE A 75 6.62 -2.19 5.29
C PHE A 75 5.47 -3.06 5.83
N GLU A 76 5.79 -4.11 6.59
CA GLU A 76 4.77 -5.05 7.12
C GLU A 76 3.86 -4.40 8.17
N LYS A 77 4.39 -3.45 8.96
CA LYS A 77 3.65 -2.74 10.01
C LYS A 77 2.79 -1.59 9.46
N LEU A 78 2.86 -1.30 8.16
CA LEU A 78 2.04 -0.28 7.52
C LEU A 78 0.56 -0.71 7.48
N LYS A 79 -0.27 0.07 8.15
CA LYS A 79 -1.72 -0.13 8.26
C LYS A 79 -2.47 1.03 7.61
N LEU A 80 -3.55 0.67 6.93
CA LEU A 80 -4.47 1.59 6.28
C LEU A 80 -5.79 1.58 7.06
N THR A 81 -6.43 2.74 7.17
CA THR A 81 -7.73 2.90 7.84
C THR A 81 -8.61 3.87 7.06
N ASN A 82 -9.93 3.73 7.20
CA ASN A 82 -10.91 4.71 6.75
C ASN A 82 -11.47 5.55 7.91
N SER A 83 -10.94 5.39 9.13
CA SER A 83 -11.35 6.17 10.29
C SER A 83 -10.58 7.50 10.34
N GLU A 84 -11.29 8.60 10.15
CA GLU A 84 -10.72 9.96 10.25
C GLU A 84 -10.23 10.29 11.67
N MET A 85 -10.80 9.64 12.69
CA MET A 85 -10.45 9.82 14.10
C MET A 85 -9.35 8.87 14.57
N ASP A 86 -8.60 8.23 13.66
CA ASP A 86 -7.54 7.29 14.05
C ASP A 86 -6.45 7.98 14.89
N LYS A 87 -6.22 7.45 16.10
CA LYS A 87 -5.20 7.95 17.05
C LYS A 87 -3.90 7.14 17.03
N HIS A 88 -3.83 6.07 16.24
CA HIS A 88 -2.71 5.13 16.22
C HIS A 88 -1.65 5.47 15.16
N GLY A 89 -1.85 6.56 14.41
CA GLY A 89 -0.93 6.98 13.35
C GLY A 89 -1.03 6.13 12.08
N HIS A 90 -2.12 5.39 11.88
CA HIS A 90 -2.34 4.66 10.64
C HIS A 90 -2.59 5.62 9.47
N VAL A 91 -2.29 5.19 8.25
CA VAL A 91 -2.54 6.01 7.05
C VAL A 91 -4.04 6.01 6.74
N ILE A 92 -4.65 7.18 6.74
CA ILE A 92 -6.10 7.36 6.53
C ILE A 92 -6.37 7.55 5.05
N LEU A 93 -7.21 6.69 4.47
CA LEU A 93 -7.61 6.73 3.06
C LEU A 93 -9.13 6.72 2.92
N ASN A 94 -9.63 7.46 1.94
CA ASN A 94 -11.02 7.39 1.52
C ASN A 94 -11.26 6.12 0.70
N SER A 95 -12.28 5.36 1.09
CA SER A 95 -12.72 4.19 0.31
C SER A 95 -13.18 4.62 -1.08
N MET A 96 -13.04 3.73 -2.06
CA MET A 96 -13.41 3.93 -3.47
C MET A 96 -12.61 5.02 -4.21
N HIS A 97 -11.40 5.32 -3.75
CA HIS A 97 -10.45 6.23 -4.42
C HIS A 97 -9.17 5.49 -4.81
N LYS A 98 -8.51 5.98 -5.86
CA LYS A 98 -7.23 5.44 -6.34
C LYS A 98 -6.05 6.13 -5.67
N TYR A 99 -5.03 5.36 -5.35
CA TYR A 99 -3.86 5.83 -4.63
C TYR A 99 -2.56 5.32 -5.25
N GLN A 100 -1.51 6.12 -5.09
CA GLN A 100 -0.13 5.80 -5.43
C GLN A 100 0.72 5.85 -4.15
N PRO A 101 1.22 4.70 -3.66
CA PRO A 101 2.31 4.69 -2.68
C PRO A 101 3.56 5.35 -3.25
N ARG A 102 4.25 6.16 -2.46
CA ARG A 102 5.58 6.69 -2.81
C ARG A 102 6.53 6.36 -1.67
N ILE A 103 7.75 6.01 -2.03
CA ILE A 103 8.80 5.66 -1.08
C ILE A 103 9.79 6.81 -1.08
N HIS A 104 10.14 7.31 0.09
CA HIS A 104 11.11 8.39 0.20
C HIS A 104 12.31 7.96 1.03
N LEU A 105 13.46 8.43 0.61
CA LEU A 105 14.74 8.29 1.27
C LEU A 105 15.29 9.69 1.56
N THR A 106 15.61 9.97 2.82
CA THR A 106 16.27 11.21 3.23
C THR A 106 17.46 10.89 4.13
N ALA A 107 18.56 11.63 4.00
CA ALA A 107 19.68 11.50 4.92
C ALA A 107 19.42 12.32 6.20
N PHE A 108 19.95 11.87 7.33
CA PHE A 108 19.65 12.42 8.66
C PHE A 108 19.92 13.94 8.79
N GLN A 109 20.83 14.48 7.99
CA GLN A 109 21.27 15.87 8.03
C GLN A 109 20.77 16.72 6.85
N THR A 110 19.86 16.21 6.03
CA THR A 110 19.30 16.94 4.89
C THR A 110 17.78 16.98 4.96
N GLU A 111 17.20 18.08 4.52
CA GLU A 111 15.76 18.20 4.29
C GLU A 111 15.36 17.70 2.88
N GLU A 112 16.32 17.29 2.06
CA GLU A 112 16.05 16.77 0.72
C GLU A 112 15.59 15.31 0.75
N PHE A 113 14.49 15.04 0.05
CA PHE A 113 13.94 13.70 -0.12
C PHE A 113 14.16 13.21 -1.55
N LYS A 114 14.75 12.03 -1.70
CA LYS A 114 14.63 11.26 -2.94
C LYS A 114 13.34 10.46 -2.91
N THR A 115 12.47 10.68 -3.89
CA THR A 115 11.16 10.02 -3.99
C THR A 115 11.15 9.00 -5.12
N PHE A 116 10.75 7.77 -4.80
CA PHE A 116 10.63 6.65 -5.73
C PHE A 116 9.15 6.27 -5.88
N ILE A 117 8.71 6.16 -7.12
CA ILE A 117 7.32 5.86 -7.48
C ILE A 117 7.30 4.62 -8.36
N PHE A 118 6.50 3.64 -7.95
CA PHE A 118 6.30 2.38 -8.67
C PHE A 118 4.84 2.31 -9.13
N PRO A 119 4.52 2.61 -10.40
CA PRO A 119 3.13 2.65 -10.89
C PRO A 119 2.36 1.34 -10.68
N GLU A 120 3.04 0.20 -10.67
CA GLU A 120 2.49 -1.13 -10.39
C GLU A 120 1.96 -1.28 -8.96
N THR A 121 2.32 -0.37 -8.05
CA THR A 121 1.82 -0.36 -6.66
C THR A 121 0.53 0.43 -6.47
N GLN A 122 -0.02 1.01 -7.55
CA GLN A 122 -1.31 1.70 -7.49
C GLN A 122 -2.43 0.76 -7.06
N PHE A 123 -3.36 1.27 -6.27
CA PHE A 123 -4.52 0.49 -5.83
C PHE A 123 -5.76 1.37 -5.63
N THR A 124 -6.93 0.74 -5.54
CA THR A 124 -8.16 1.39 -5.10
C THR A 124 -8.44 0.96 -3.66
N ALA A 125 -8.56 1.91 -2.74
CA ALA A 125 -8.93 1.60 -1.37
C ALA A 125 -10.39 1.11 -1.34
N VAL A 126 -10.68 0.02 -0.62
CA VAL A 126 -12.03 -0.53 -0.51
C VAL A 126 -12.25 -1.09 0.89
N THR A 127 -13.49 -1.04 1.38
CA THR A 127 -13.89 -1.69 2.64
C THR A 127 -14.25 -3.17 2.44
N ALA A 128 -14.60 -3.55 1.21
CA ALA A 128 -14.81 -4.93 0.79
C ALA A 128 -14.35 -5.11 -0.66
N TYR A 129 -13.79 -6.28 -0.99
CA TYR A 129 -13.35 -6.57 -2.34
C TYR A 129 -14.53 -6.55 -3.33
N GLN A 130 -14.35 -5.84 -4.45
CA GLN A 130 -15.37 -5.71 -5.49
C GLN A 130 -15.16 -6.69 -6.64
N ASN A 131 -13.89 -6.94 -7.02
CA ASN A 131 -13.52 -7.87 -8.07
C ASN A 131 -13.16 -9.24 -7.46
N GLN A 132 -13.93 -10.27 -7.80
CA GLN A 132 -13.72 -11.63 -7.29
C GLN A 132 -12.37 -12.23 -7.69
N LEU A 133 -11.80 -11.84 -8.83
CA LEU A 133 -10.46 -12.28 -9.23
C LEU A 133 -9.39 -11.73 -8.29
N ILE A 134 -9.57 -10.51 -7.77
CA ILE A 134 -8.70 -9.96 -6.73
C ILE A 134 -8.87 -10.76 -5.44
N THR A 135 -10.11 -11.04 -5.01
CA THR A 135 -10.35 -11.88 -3.83
C THR A 135 -9.65 -13.23 -3.95
N LYS A 136 -9.80 -13.93 -5.08
CA LYS A 136 -9.12 -15.20 -5.36
C LYS A 136 -7.60 -15.07 -5.27
N LEU A 137 -7.02 -14.09 -5.98
CA LEU A 137 -5.58 -13.83 -5.92
C LEU A 137 -5.09 -13.57 -4.48
N LYS A 138 -5.85 -12.83 -3.67
CA LYS A 138 -5.52 -12.56 -2.27
C LYS A 138 -5.57 -13.83 -1.44
N ILE A 139 -6.59 -14.67 -1.60
CA ILE A 139 -6.73 -15.96 -0.89
C ILE A 139 -5.55 -16.88 -1.24
N ASP A 140 -5.24 -17.01 -2.53
CA ASP A 140 -4.19 -17.91 -3.02
C ASP A 140 -2.79 -17.46 -2.59
N SER A 141 -2.55 -16.15 -2.56
CA SER A 141 -1.19 -15.60 -2.34
C SER A 141 -0.90 -15.23 -0.89
N ASN A 142 -1.90 -14.81 -0.10
CA ASN A 142 -1.67 -14.35 1.28
C ASN A 142 -1.64 -15.54 2.26
N PRO A 143 -0.53 -15.79 2.97
CA PRO A 143 -0.44 -16.89 3.94
C PRO A 143 -1.53 -16.84 5.03
N PHE A 144 -1.95 -15.63 5.44
CA PHE A 144 -2.98 -15.44 6.46
C PHE A 144 -4.40 -15.78 5.98
N ALA A 145 -4.60 -15.98 4.67
CA ALA A 145 -5.88 -16.36 4.07
C ALA A 145 -5.96 -17.85 3.72
N LYS A 146 -4.99 -18.67 4.16
CA LYS A 146 -4.88 -20.08 3.79
C LYS A 146 -6.17 -20.88 4.07
N GLY A 147 -6.89 -20.57 5.16
CA GLY A 147 -8.14 -21.26 5.53
C GLY A 147 -9.28 -21.14 4.51
N PHE A 148 -9.22 -20.16 3.60
CA PHE A 148 -10.24 -19.99 2.55
C PHE A 148 -9.91 -20.73 1.24
N ARG A 149 -8.72 -21.34 1.12
CA ARG A 149 -8.25 -22.01 -0.10
C ARG A 149 -8.92 -23.36 -0.33
N ASP A 150 -9.32 -24.05 0.74
CA ASP A 150 -9.91 -25.39 0.64
C ASP A 150 -11.42 -25.32 0.34
N SER A 151 -12.09 -24.23 0.72
CA SER A 151 -13.51 -24.00 0.43
C SER A 151 -13.81 -23.82 -1.07
N THR A 152 -12.84 -23.35 -1.86
CA THR A 152 -12.99 -23.22 -3.32
C THR A 152 -12.79 -24.55 -4.06
N ARG A 153 -12.09 -25.52 -3.46
CA ARG A 153 -11.89 -26.85 -4.04
C ARG A 153 -13.12 -27.75 -3.89
N ILE A 154 -13.87 -27.62 -2.80
CA ILE A 154 -15.07 -28.43 -2.56
C ILE A 154 -16.20 -28.05 -3.54
N SER A 155 -16.35 -26.76 -3.87
CA SER A 155 -17.41 -26.30 -4.78
C SER A 155 -17.17 -26.62 -6.27
N GLU A 156 -15.93 -26.97 -6.66
CA GLU A 156 -15.63 -27.43 -8.03
C GLU A 156 -15.99 -28.91 -8.24
N TYR A 157 -16.12 -29.73 -7.18
CA TYR A 157 -16.53 -31.14 -7.28
C TYR A 157 -18.04 -31.37 -7.18
N GLU A 158 -18.82 -30.35 -6.78
CA GLU A 158 -20.29 -30.42 -6.65
C GLU A 158 -21.04 -29.79 -7.84
N ARG A 159 -20.42 -29.67 -9.02
CA ARG A 159 -21.09 -29.23 -10.26
C ARG A 159 -20.91 -30.22 -11.41
#